data_AF-A0A1M7S5H8-F1
#
_entry.id   AF-A0A1M7S5H8-F1
#
_cell.length_a   1.000
_cell.length_b   1.000
_cell.length_c   1.000
_cell.angle_alpha   90.00
_cell.angle_beta   90.00
_cell.angle_gamma   90.00
#
_symmetry.space_group_name_H-M   'P 1'
#
loop_
_entity.id
_entity.type
_entity.pdbx_description
1 polymer ?
#
loop_
_entity_poly.entity_id
_entity_poly.type
_entity_poly.pdbx_seq_one_letter_code
_entity_poly.pdbx_strand_id
1 'polypeptide(L)' 'MSPLTLALAGAGLTGFALGAYFSATGKGEMGVILMGLGLMFQVISLVRLKRAKAQGKL' A
#
# COMPACT_ATOMS: atom_id res chain seq x y z
N MET A 1 7.54 -2.87 16.13
CA MET A 1 6.76 -2.70 14.86
C MET A 1 5.56 -3.63 14.87
N SER A 2 4.33 -3.17 14.58
CA SER A 2 3.17 -4.08 14.61
C SER A 2 3.13 -4.96 13.34
N PRO A 3 2.85 -6.27 13.45
CA PRO A 3 2.67 -7.16 12.30
C PRO A 3 1.64 -6.64 11.29
N LEU A 4 0.63 -5.93 11.80
CA LEU A 4 -0.39 -5.25 11.01
C LEU A 4 0.19 -4.21 10.06
N THR A 5 1.20 -3.45 10.48
CA THR A 5 1.83 -2.41 9.66
C THR A 5 2.57 -3.02 8.47
N LEU A 6 3.26 -4.15 8.69
CA LEU A 6 3.91 -4.91 7.62
C LEU A 6 2.88 -5.54 6.66
N ALA A 7 1.78 -6.07 7.20
CA ALA A 7 0.69 -6.61 6.38
C ALA A 7 0.07 -5.51 5.49
N LEU A 8 -0.14 -4.30 6.00
CA LEU A 8 -0.62 -3.16 5.19
C LEU A 8 0.38 -2.74 4.11
N ALA A 9 1.67 -2.69 4.45
CA ALA A 9 2.71 -2.34 3.47
C ALA A 9 2.79 -3.40 2.34
N GLY A 10 2.75 -4.68 2.71
CA GLY A 10 2.71 -5.80 1.77
C GLY A 10 1.46 -5.74 0.90
N ALA A 11 0.27 -5.64 1.49
CA ALA A 11 -0.99 -5.52 0.76
C ALA A 11 -1.00 -4.34 -0.21
N GLY A 12 -0.44 -3.19 0.19
CA GLY A 12 -0.30 -2.02 -0.67
C GLY A 12 0.64 -2.25 -1.86
N LEU A 13 1.79 -2.90 -1.65
CA LEU A 13 2.70 -3.30 -2.72
C LEU A 13 2.06 -4.28 -3.70
N THR A 14 1.41 -5.33 -3.18
CA THR A 14 0.77 -6.34 -4.03
C THR A 14 -0.42 -5.76 -4.81
N GLY A 15 -1.26 -4.94 -4.16
CA GLY A 15 -2.38 -4.26 -4.82
C GLY A 15 -1.93 -3.29 -5.91
N PHE A 16 -0.83 -2.56 -5.67
CA PHE A 16 -0.24 -1.68 -6.67
C PHE A 16 0.31 -2.47 -7.87
N ALA A 17 1.05 -3.56 -7.63
CA ALA A 17 1.60 -4.39 -8.68
C ALA A 17 0.51 -5.06 -9.54
N LEU A 18 -0.55 -5.56 -8.91
CA LEU A 18 -1.72 -6.10 -9.61
C LEU A 18 -2.45 -5.02 -10.43
N GLY A 19 -2.58 -3.81 -9.89
CA GLY A 19 -3.14 -2.68 -10.62
C GLY A 19 -2.32 -2.30 -11.85
N ALA A 20 -0.99 -2.25 -11.70
CA ALA A 20 -0.08 -1.98 -12.81
C ALA A 20 -0.19 -3.05 -13.91
N TYR A 21 -0.31 -4.32 -13.52
CA TYR A 21 -0.54 -5.43 -14.46
C TYR A 21 -1.86 -5.28 -15.22
N PHE A 22 -2.97 -5.00 -14.53
CA PHE A 22 -4.26 -4.79 -15.18
C PHE A 22 -4.30 -3.54 -16.08
N SER A 23 -3.59 -2.48 -15.67
CA SER A 23 -3.46 -1.27 -16.48
C SER A 23 -2.67 -1.55 -17.76
N ALA A 24 -1.62 -2.35 -17.69
CA ALA A 24 -0.78 -2.71 -18.85
C ALA A 24 -1.46 -3.70 -19.81
N THR A 25 -2.40 -4.52 -19.33
CA THR A 25 -3.06 -5.59 -20.11
C THR A 25 -4.40 -5.19 -20.73
N GLY A 26 -4.72 -3.89 -20.73
CA GLY A 26 -5.87 -3.34 -21.47
C GLY A 26 -7.08 -2.96 -20.60
N LYS A 27 -7.02 -3.13 -19.27
CA LYS A 27 -8.03 -2.62 -18.33
C LYS A 27 -7.49 -1.40 -17.56
N GLY A 28 -7.16 -0.35 -18.31
CA GLY A 28 -6.53 0.88 -17.80
C GLY A 28 -7.23 1.48 -16.58
N GLU A 29 -8.55 1.77 -16.68
CA GLU A 29 -9.31 2.38 -15.60
C GLU A 29 -9.29 1.54 -14.31
N MET A 30 -9.57 0.24 -14.44
CA MET A 30 -9.60 -0.68 -13.29
C MET A 30 -8.20 -0.86 -12.67
N GLY A 31 -7.16 -0.89 -13.50
CA GLY A 31 -5.77 -0.95 -13.07
C GLY A 31 -5.33 0.29 -12.29
N VAL A 32 -5.64 1.48 -12.79
CA VAL A 32 -5.33 2.75 -12.11
C VAL A 32 -6.06 2.87 -10.77
N ILE A 33 -7.32 2.43 -10.69
CA ILE A 33 -8.07 2.39 -9.42
C ILE A 33 -7.38 1.46 -8.41
N LEU A 34 -6.97 0.26 -8.84
CA LEU A 34 -6.24 -0.68 -7.98
C LEU A 34 -4.88 -0.11 -7.52
N MET A 35 -4.16 0.57 -8.42
CA MET A 35 -2.90 1.25 -8.09
C MET A 35 -3.12 2.34 -7.04
N GLY A 36 -4.15 3.17 -7.19
CA GLY A 36 -4.53 4.19 -6.21
C GLY A 36 -4.85 3.60 -4.82
N LEU A 37 -5.59 2.49 -4.79
CA LEU A 37 -5.88 1.74 -3.56
C LEU A 37 -4.61 1.16 -2.92
N GLY A 38 -3.71 0.58 -3.72
CA GLY A 38 -2.42 0.08 -3.25
C GLY A 38 -1.56 1.15 -2.60
N LEU A 39 -1.46 2.32 -3.25
CA LEU A 39 -0.74 3.49 -2.72
C LEU A 39 -1.36 3.99 -1.41
N MET A 40 -2.70 3.99 -1.28
CA MET A 40 -3.37 4.35 -0.04
C MET A 40 -2.98 3.45 1.13
N PHE A 41 -2.91 2.13 0.92
CA PHE A 41 -2.45 1.20 1.97
C PHE A 41 -0.99 1.45 2.37
N GLN A 42 -0.14 1.80 1.42
CA GLN A 42 1.26 2.17 1.69
C GLN A 42 1.33 3.47 2.51
N VAL A 43 0.56 4.50 2.17
CA VAL A 43 0.49 5.76 2.93
C VAL A 43 0.02 5.52 4.36
N ILE A 44 -1.04 4.73 4.56
CA ILE A 44 -1.53 4.39 5.91
C ILE A 44 -0.46 3.65 6.71
N SER A 45 0.25 2.70 6.08
CA SER A 45 1.37 2.01 6.73
C SER A 45 2.48 2.99 7.15
N LEU A 46 2.89 3.90 6.27
CA LEU A 46 3.89 4.93 6.56
C LEU A 46 3.47 5.86 7.70
N VAL A 47 2.21 6.29 7.74
CA VAL A 47 1.70 7.12 8.84
C VAL A 47 1.75 6.36 10.17
N ARG A 48 1.42 5.06 10.17
CA ARG A 48 1.52 4.21 11.36
C ARG A 48 2.97 4.01 11.80
N LEU A 49 3.90 3.83 10.86
CA LEU A 49 5.34 3.76 11.14
C LEU A 49 5.85 5.07 11.74
N LYS A 50 5.50 6.21 11.15
CA LYS A 50 5.87 7.54 11.66
C LYS A 50 5.34 7.77 13.07
N ARG A 51 4.08 7.40 13.35
CA ARG A 51 3.50 7.48 14.70
C ARG A 51 4.21 6.57 15.69
N ALA A 52 4.51 5.33 15.32
CA ALA A 52 5.23 4.39 16.17
C ALA A 52 6.65 4.88 16.50
N LYS A 53 7.34 5.46 15.51
CA LYS A 53 8.65 6.10 15.69
C LYS A 53 8.57 7.32 16.61
N ALA A 54 7.57 8.19 16.44
CA ALA A 54 7.36 9.36 17.29
C ALA A 54 7.05 8.99 18.75
N GLN A 55 6.48 7.80 18.99
CA GLN A 55 6.20 7.26 20.33
C GLN A 55 7.39 6.50 20.95
N GLY A 56 8.56 6.44 20.29
CA GLY A 56 9.72 5.70 20.79
C GLY A 56 9.53 4.17 20.84
N LYS A 57 8.53 3.63 20.12
CA LYS A 57 8.23 2.18 20.07
C LYS A 57 8.95 1.46 18.92
N LEU A 58 9.98 2.10 18.36
CA LEU A 58 10.69 1.70 17.15
C LEU A 58 12.13 2.17 17.21
#